data_AF-A0A485CRC7-F1
#
_entry.id   AF-A0A485CRC7-F1
#
_cell.length_a   1.000
_cell.length_b   1.000
_cell.length_c   1.000
_cell.angle_alpha   90.00
_cell.angle_beta   90.00
_cell.angle_gamma   90.00
#
_symmetry.space_group_name_H-M   'P 1'
#
loop_
_entity.id
_entity.type
_entity.pdbx_description
1 polymer ?
#
loop_
_entity_poly.entity_id
_entity_poly.type
_entity_poly.pdbx_seq_one_letter_code
_entity_poly.pdbx_strand_id
1 'polypeptide(L)'
;MMQTADGQIEESYSISAGLDFPSVGPQHAFLNSTGRADYVSITDNEALEAFKALSRHEGIIPALESSHALAHALKMMRENPEKEQLLVVNLSGRGDKDIFTVHDILKARGEI
;
A
#
# COMPACT_ATOMS: atom_id res chain seq x y z
N MET A 1 -13.30 -3.16 10.46
CA MET A 1 -12.95 -2.71 11.81
C MET A 1 -12.28 -3.87 12.49
N MET A 2 -11.11 -3.64 13.08
CA MET A 2 -10.39 -4.61 13.89
C MET A 2 -10.84 -4.42 15.34
N GLN A 3 -11.42 -5.47 15.91
CA GLN A 3 -11.96 -5.44 17.27
C GLN A 3 -11.92 -6.83 17.86
N THR A 4 -11.73 -6.89 19.18
CA THR A 4 -11.78 -8.14 19.94
C THR A 4 -13.22 -8.68 19.99
N ALA A 5 -13.37 -9.93 20.43
CA ALA A 5 -14.68 -10.55 20.60
C ALA A 5 -15.60 -9.78 21.56
N ASP A 6 -15.03 -9.05 22.52
CA ASP A 6 -15.75 -8.25 23.51
C ASP A 6 -16.01 -6.80 23.04
N GLY A 7 -15.71 -6.49 21.78
CA GLY A 7 -15.97 -5.19 21.16
C GLY A 7 -14.95 -4.09 21.50
N GLN A 8 -13.76 -4.46 22.01
CA GLN A 8 -12.67 -3.50 22.20
C GLN A 8 -11.93 -3.28 20.88
N ILE A 9 -11.57 -2.03 20.58
CA ILE A 9 -10.82 -1.69 19.35
C ILE A 9 -9.41 -2.28 19.45
N GLU A 10 -9.00 -3.01 18.41
CA GLU A 10 -7.64 -3.56 18.30
C GLU A 10 -6.67 -2.53 17.73
N GLU A 11 -5.38 -2.73 18.03
CA GLU A 11 -4.30 -1.97 17.40
C GLU A 11 -4.06 -2.53 15.99
N SER A 12 -4.01 -1.62 15.01
CA SER A 12 -3.54 -1.93 13.66
C SER A 12 -2.01 -1.86 13.59
N TYR A 13 -1.45 -2.31 12.48
CA TYR A 13 -0.05 -2.12 12.18
C TYR A 13 0.15 -2.00 10.66
N SER A 14 0.98 -1.04 10.26
CA SER A 14 1.52 -0.92 8.91
C SER A 14 2.87 -0.21 8.97
N ILE A 15 3.81 -0.55 8.09
CA ILE A 15 5.02 0.27 7.86
C ILE A 15 4.68 1.72 7.51
N SER A 16 3.52 1.94 6.91
CA SER A 16 3.05 3.24 6.46
C SER A 16 2.12 3.84 7.50
N ALA A 17 2.60 4.83 8.25
CA ALA A 17 1.82 5.48 9.30
C ALA A 17 0.45 6.02 8.82
N GLY A 18 0.33 6.48 7.57
CA GLY A 18 -0.94 6.94 7.01
C GLY A 18 -1.99 5.86 6.73
N LEU A 19 -1.63 4.58 6.81
CA LEU A 19 -2.54 3.43 6.66
C LEU A 19 -2.74 2.67 7.98
N ASP A 20 -2.02 3.04 9.03
CA ASP A 20 -2.09 2.39 10.33
C ASP A 20 -3.32 2.88 11.11
N PHE A 21 -4.49 2.36 10.73
CA PHE A 21 -5.76 2.69 11.35
C PHE A 21 -6.71 1.47 11.39
N PRO A 22 -7.30 1.12 12.54
CA PRO A 22 -8.06 -0.12 12.72
C PRO A 22 -9.50 -0.07 12.15
N SER A 23 -9.86 1.00 11.46
CA SER A 23 -11.19 1.19 10.87
C SER A 23 -11.09 1.79 9.46
N VAL A 24 -12.24 2.07 8.84
CA VAL A 24 -12.31 2.63 7.49
C VAL A 24 -13.55 3.52 7.36
N GLY A 25 -13.48 4.53 6.50
CA GLY A 25 -14.62 5.43 6.25
C GLY A 25 -15.88 4.67 5.80
N PRO A 26 -17.08 5.08 6.26
CA PRO A 26 -18.32 4.32 6.04
C PRO A 26 -18.71 4.22 4.56
N GLN A 27 -18.34 5.21 3.74
CA GLN A 27 -18.58 5.16 2.30
C GLN A 27 -17.84 4.00 1.62
N HIS A 28 -16.62 3.67 2.07
CA HIS A 28 -15.87 2.53 1.55
C HIS A 28 -16.54 1.20 1.92
N ALA A 29 -16.98 1.07 3.17
CA ALA A 29 -17.73 -0.11 3.62
C ALA A 29 -19.02 -0.31 2.80
N PHE A 30 -19.74 0.78 2.49
CA PHE A 30 -20.95 0.75 1.67
C PHE A 30 -20.67 0.35 0.20
N LEU A 31 -19.61 0.90 -0.41
CA LEU A 31 -19.22 0.51 -1.77
C LEU A 31 -18.79 -0.95 -1.86
N ASN A 32 -18.14 -1.47 -0.82
CA ASN A 32 -17.81 -2.90 -0.72
C ASN A 32 -19.09 -3.76 -0.61
N SER A 33 -20.01 -3.40 0.31
CA SER A 33 -21.24 -4.18 0.52
C SER A 33 -22.16 -4.22 -0.68
N THR A 34 -22.05 -3.24 -1.59
CA THR A 34 -22.82 -3.18 -2.84
C THR A 34 -22.10 -3.85 -4.02
N GLY A 35 -20.87 -4.35 -3.84
CA GLY A 35 -20.05 -4.91 -4.91
C GLY A 35 -19.54 -3.87 -5.91
N ARG A 36 -19.59 -2.58 -5.56
CA ARG A 36 -19.18 -1.49 -6.46
C ARG A 36 -17.66 -1.25 -6.44
N ALA A 37 -17.00 -1.59 -5.34
CA ALA A 37 -15.56 -1.46 -5.19
C ALA A 37 -14.98 -2.70 -4.51
N ASP A 38 -13.86 -3.19 -5.04
CA ASP A 38 -13.09 -4.29 -4.47
C ASP A 38 -11.97 -3.75 -3.59
N TYR A 39 -11.78 -4.37 -2.42
CA TYR A 39 -10.77 -3.99 -1.45
C TYR A 39 -9.79 -5.14 -1.27
N VAL A 40 -8.51 -4.84 -1.42
CA VAL A 40 -7.40 -5.79 -1.33
C VAL A 40 -6.38 -5.31 -0.31
N SER A 41 -5.51 -6.22 0.11
CA SER A 41 -4.37 -5.92 0.98
C SER A 41 -3.05 -6.06 0.25
N ILE A 42 -2.08 -5.28 0.71
CA ILE A 42 -0.68 -5.31 0.28
C ILE A 42 0.17 -5.30 1.54
N THR A 43 1.19 -6.14 1.57
CA THR A 43 2.12 -6.27 2.70
C THR A 43 3.20 -5.18 2.65
N ASP A 44 3.84 -4.93 3.80
CA ASP A 44 4.97 -4.00 3.90
C ASP A 44 6.07 -4.28 2.86
N ASN A 45 6.38 -5.56 2.62
CA ASN A 45 7.39 -5.98 1.64
C ASN A 45 6.99 -5.62 0.21
N GLU A 46 5.74 -5.86 -0.16
CA GLU A 46 5.24 -5.53 -1.50
C GLU A 46 5.22 -4.02 -1.73
N ALA A 47 4.84 -3.23 -0.72
CA ALA A 47 4.90 -1.78 -0.77
C ALA A 47 6.35 -1.27 -0.89
N LEU A 48 7.30 -1.84 -0.13
CA LEU A 48 8.73 -1.49 -0.22
C LEU A 48 9.31 -1.78 -1.61
N GLU A 49 8.97 -2.93 -2.21
CA GLU A 49 9.42 -3.24 -3.57
C GLU A 49 8.82 -2.30 -4.61
N ALA A 50 7.56 -1.90 -4.46
CA ALA A 50 6.94 -0.91 -5.34
C ALA A 50 7.55 0.49 -5.17
N PHE A 51 7.87 0.90 -3.93
CA PHE A 51 8.61 2.13 -3.64
C PHE A 51 9.97 2.16 -4.36
N LYS A 52 10.74 1.08 -4.22
CA LYS A 52 12.04 0.91 -4.87
C LYS A 52 11.91 0.93 -6.39
N ALA A 53 10.94 0.20 -6.94
CA ALA A 53 10.72 0.11 -8.37
C ALA A 53 10.41 1.48 -8.98
N LEU A 54 9.47 2.24 -8.40
CA LEU A 54 9.12 3.56 -8.94
C LEU A 54 10.28 4.55 -8.86
N SER A 55 10.99 4.55 -7.72
CA SER A 55 12.16 5.41 -7.52
C SER A 55 13.28 5.11 -8.51
N ARG A 56 13.52 3.82 -8.80
CA ARG A 56 14.61 3.37 -9.67
C ARG A 56 14.30 3.49 -11.15
N HIS A 57 13.07 3.18 -11.55
CA HIS A 57 12.71 3.07 -12.96
C HIS A 57 12.09 4.35 -13.52
N GLU A 58 11.38 5.12 -12.68
CA GLU A 58 10.65 6.32 -13.10
C GLU A 58 11.17 7.61 -12.46
N GLY A 59 12.12 7.53 -11.52
CA GLY A 59 12.69 8.70 -10.84
C GLY A 59 11.69 9.45 -9.93
N ILE A 60 10.58 8.79 -9.56
CA ILE A 60 9.55 9.34 -8.67
C ILE A 60 9.66 8.62 -7.34
N ILE A 61 9.79 9.36 -6.25
CA ILE A 61 9.83 8.83 -4.88
C ILE A 61 8.39 8.87 -4.31
N PRO A 62 7.65 7.74 -4.28
CA PRO A 62 6.27 7.72 -3.80
C PRO A 62 6.21 7.68 -2.29
N ALA A 63 5.14 8.19 -1.68
CA ALA A 63 4.86 7.91 -0.27
C ALA A 63 4.59 6.41 -0.06
N LEU A 64 4.97 5.86 1.09
CA LEU A 64 4.72 4.43 1.40
C LEU A 64 3.22 4.07 1.33
N GLU A 65 2.33 5.02 1.66
CA GLU A 65 0.89 4.87 1.48
C GLU A 65 0.54 4.61 0.01
N SER A 66 1.07 5.43 -0.90
CA SER A 66 0.84 5.33 -2.34
C SER A 66 1.49 4.07 -2.94
N SER A 67 2.62 3.63 -2.37
CA SER A 67 3.31 2.41 -2.79
C SER A 67 2.46 1.15 -2.63
N HIS A 68 1.52 1.12 -1.68
CA HIS A 68 0.57 0.01 -1.56
C HIS A 68 -0.32 -0.09 -2.81
N ALA A 69 -0.88 1.03 -3.26
CA ALA A 69 -1.70 1.06 -4.47
C ALA A 69 -0.89 0.66 -5.72
N LEU A 70 0.35 1.17 -5.83
CA LEU A 70 1.25 0.81 -6.93
C LEU A 70 1.62 -0.68 -6.92
N ALA A 71 1.91 -1.24 -5.74
CA ALA A 71 2.24 -2.66 -5.60
C ALA A 71 1.10 -3.56 -6.10
N HIS A 72 -0.15 -3.21 -5.81
CA HIS A 72 -1.29 -3.95 -6.33
C HIS A 72 -1.41 -3.86 -7.86
N ALA A 73 -1.23 -2.67 -8.44
CA ALA A 73 -1.23 -2.52 -9.90
C ALA A 73 -0.12 -3.33 -10.58
N LEU A 74 1.08 -3.34 -10.00
CA LEU A 74 2.20 -4.18 -10.46
C LEU A 74 1.87 -5.69 -10.33
N LYS A 75 1.18 -6.09 -9.26
CA LYS A 75 0.72 -7.47 -9.07
C LYS A 75 -0.29 -7.86 -10.16
N MET A 76 -1.30 -7.03 -10.42
CA MET A 76 -2.29 -7.26 -11.48
C MET A 76 -1.63 -7.46 -12.84
N MET A 77 -0.68 -6.59 -13.18
CA MET A 77 0.11 -6.67 -14.41
C MET A 77 0.95 -7.97 -14.48
N ARG A 78 1.64 -8.34 -13.39
CA ARG A 78 2.50 -9.53 -13.36
C ARG A 78 1.72 -10.84 -13.40
N GLU A 79 0.54 -10.88 -12.79
CA GLU A 79 -0.33 -12.06 -12.78
C GLU A 79 -0.97 -12.29 -14.15
N ASN A 80 -1.20 -11.24 -14.94
CA ASN A 80 -1.86 -11.32 -16.24
C ASN A 80 -1.11 -10.48 -17.30
N PRO A 81 0.13 -10.82 -17.65
CA PRO A 81 1.00 -9.97 -18.48
C PRO A 81 0.50 -9.80 -19.92
N GLU A 82 -0.31 -10.73 -20.42
CA GLU A 82 -0.89 -10.67 -21.77
C GLU A 82 -2.25 -9.98 -21.81
N LYS A 83 -2.81 -9.64 -20.64
CA LYS A 83 -4.12 -8.99 -20.56
C LYS A 83 -3.96 -7.51 -20.85
N GLU A 84 -4.68 -7.02 -21.86
CA GLU A 84 -4.79 -5.59 -22.09
C GLU A 84 -5.55 -4.92 -20.94
N GLN A 85 -4.88 -4.01 -20.23
CA GLN A 85 -5.43 -3.30 -19.07
C GLN A 85 -4.97 -1.85 -19.09
N LEU A 86 -5.91 -0.91 -18.92
CA LEU A 86 -5.61 0.49 -18.67
C LEU A 86 -5.82 0.77 -17.18
N LEU A 87 -4.72 0.98 -16.44
CA LEU A 87 -4.74 1.17 -14.99
C LEU A 87 -4.38 2.61 -14.65
N VAL A 88 -5.09 3.18 -13.67
CA VAL A 88 -4.76 4.48 -13.08
C VAL A 88 -4.49 4.26 -11.60
N VAL A 89 -3.29 4.65 -11.15
CA VAL A 89 -2.89 4.60 -9.75
C VAL A 89 -2.86 6.02 -9.21
N ASN A 90 -3.56 6.26 -8.10
CA ASN A 90 -3.48 7.53 -7.41
C ASN A 90 -2.20 7.61 -6.56
N LEU A 91 -1.22 8.39 -6.99
CA LEU A 91 -0.04 8.73 -6.19
C LEU A 91 -0.39 9.82 -5.19
N SER A 92 -1.01 9.41 -4.08
CA SER A 92 -1.56 10.29 -3.06
C SER A 92 -0.56 11.22 -2.38
N GLY A 93 0.74 10.90 -2.41
CA GLY A 93 1.78 11.75 -1.83
C GLY A 93 3.19 11.42 -2.29
N ARG A 94 4.11 12.32 -1.93
CA ARG A 94 5.57 12.17 -2.13
C ARG A 94 6.22 11.47 -0.95
N GLY A 95 7.27 10.70 -1.22
CA GLY A 95 7.94 9.84 -0.24
C GLY A 95 9.09 10.48 0.53
N ASP A 96 9.32 11.80 0.44
CA ASP A 96 10.40 12.47 1.16
C ASP A 96 10.37 12.19 2.67
N LYS A 97 9.17 12.08 3.26
CA LYS A 97 8.98 11.75 4.67
C LYS A 97 9.40 10.32 5.04
N ASP A 98 9.39 9.41 4.07
CA ASP A 98 9.57 7.97 4.28
C ASP A 98 11.02 7.51 4.03
N ILE A 99 11.88 8.39 3.52
CA ILE A 99 13.26 8.06 3.13
C ILE A 99 14.05 7.42 4.28
N PHE A 100 13.95 7.96 5.50
CA PHE A 100 14.67 7.44 6.65
C PHE A 100 14.15 6.06 7.07
N THR A 101 12.83 5.89 7.12
CA THR A 101 12.20 4.60 7.41
C THR A 101 12.64 3.53 6.42
N VAL A 102 12.60 3.85 5.12
CA VAL A 102 13.03 2.92 4.06
C VAL A 102 14.53 2.62 4.18
N HIS A 103 15.36 3.64 4.37
CA HIS A 103 16.81 3.48 4.54
C HIS A 103 17.13 2.51 5.69
N ASP A 104 16.53 2.70 6.86
CA ASP A 104 16.83 1.89 8.03
C ASP A 104 16.43 0.43 7.84
N ILE A 105 15.31 0.19 7.15
CA ILE A 105 14.85 -1.15 6.81
C ILE A 105 15.79 -1.82 5.81
N LEU A 106 16.19 -1.13 4.75
CA LEU A 106 17.08 -1.70 3.73
C LEU A 106 18.47 -1.97 4.30
N LYS A 107 18.97 -1.09 5.17
CA LYS A 107 20.22 -1.29 5.90
C LYS A 107 20.15 -2.49 6.83
N ALA A 108 19.05 -2.65 7.57
CA ALA A 108 18.85 -3.82 8.44
C ALA A 108 18.78 -5.14 7.64
N ARG A 109 18.32 -5.08 6.39
CA ARG A 109 18.29 -6.23 5.45
C ARG A 109 19.62 -6.48 4.73
N GLY A 110 20.60 -5.59 4.86
CA GLY A 110 21.87 -5.68 4.14
C GLY A 110 21.76 -5.44 2.64
N GLU A 111 20.71 -4.73 2.20
CA GLU A 111 20.52 -4.35 0.79
C GLU A 111 21.32 -3.09 0.41
N ILE A 112 21.75 -2.31 1.42
CA ILE A 112 22.60 -1.13 1.33
C ILE A 112 23.57 -1.06 2.52
#